data_AF-Q2EG28-F1
#
_entry.id   AF-Q2EG28-F1
#
_cell.length_a   1.000
_cell.length_b   1.000
_cell.length_c   1.000
_cell.angle_alpha   90.00
_cell.angle_beta   90.00
_cell.angle_gamma   90.00
#
_symmetry.space_group_name_H-M   'P 1'
#
loop_
_entity.id
_entity.type
_entity.pdbx_description
1 polymer ?
#
loop_
_entity_poly.entity_id
_entity_poly.type
_entity_poly.pdbx_seq_one_letter_code
_entity_poly.pdbx_strand_id
1 'polypeptide(L)'
;EADKFSQAGQSARLVSRPFCAPGDICVEFAYHMYGLGEGTMLELLLGSPAGSPPIPLWKRVGSQRPYWQNASVTIPSGHQQPMQ
;
A
#
# COMPACT_ATOMS: atom_id res chain seq x y z
N GLU A 1 6.95 11.67 27.88
CA GLU A 1 7.67 10.93 26.84
C GLU A 1 6.66 10.38 25.84
N ALA A 2 6.26 11.21 24.87
CA ALA A 2 5.43 10.85 23.72
C ALA A 2 5.28 12.11 22.84
N ASP A 3 6.38 12.69 22.33
CA ASP A 3 6.23 13.80 21.37
C ASP A 3 7.50 14.12 20.56
N LYS A 4 8.04 13.13 19.83
CA LYS A 4 9.18 13.42 18.93
C LYS A 4 9.31 12.58 17.67
N PHE A 5 8.24 11.94 17.19
CA PHE A 5 8.34 11.09 15.99
C PHE A 5 7.24 11.26 14.94
N SER A 6 6.22 12.08 15.18
CA SER A 6 5.09 12.21 14.25
C SER A 6 4.95 13.66 13.77
N GLN A 7 5.94 14.15 13.03
CA GLN A 7 5.77 15.43 12.33
C GLN A 7 4.74 15.27 11.22
N ALA A 8 3.78 16.20 11.12
CA ALA A 8 2.78 16.18 10.06
C ALA A 8 3.44 16.16 8.68
N GLY A 9 2.93 15.32 7.77
CA GLY A 9 3.44 15.17 6.41
C GLY A 9 4.56 14.14 6.21
N GLN A 10 4.99 13.44 7.27
CA GLN A 10 5.90 12.29 7.12
C GLN A 10 5.20 11.12 6.40
N SER A 11 5.98 10.36 5.62
CA SER A 11 5.51 9.13 4.97
C SER A 11 6.42 7.97 5.34
N ALA A 12 5.83 6.79 5.44
CA ALA A 12 6.55 5.53 5.62
C ALA A 12 6.10 4.55 4.54
N ARG A 13 7.03 3.71 4.08
CA ARG A 13 6.75 2.73 3.02
C ARG A 13 7.24 1.35 3.45
N LEU A 14 6.34 0.38 3.41
CA LEU A 14 6.68 -1.05 3.49
C LEU A 14 6.80 -1.59 2.06
N VAL A 15 7.87 -2.31 1.78
CA VAL A 15 8.15 -2.90 0.46
C VAL A 15 8.24 -4.41 0.61
N SER A 16 7.47 -5.15 -0.17
CA SER A 16 7.55 -6.62 -0.19
C SER A 16 8.88 -7.08 -0.79
N ARG A 17 9.22 -8.35 -0.58
CA ARG A 17 10.22 -8.98 -1.46
C ARG A 17 9.70 -8.95 -2.91
N PRO A 18 10.59 -8.84 -3.90
CA PRO A 18 10.22 -9.08 -5.29
C PRO A 18 9.57 -10.45 -5.44
N PHE A 19 8.57 -10.55 -6.32
CA PHE A 19 7.86 -11.80 -6.57
C PHE A 19 7.59 -11.98 -8.06
N CYS A 20 7.46 -13.23 -8.47
CA CYS A 20 7.04 -13.62 -9.80
C CYS A 20 5.66 -14.27 -9.72
N ALA A 21 4.73 -13.78 -10.51
CA ALA A 21 3.36 -14.26 -10.58
C ALA A 21 3.03 -14.67 -12.03
N PRO A 22 2.94 -15.97 -12.36
CA PRO A 22 2.62 -16.43 -13.72
C PRO A 22 1.15 -16.23 -14.11
N GLY A 23 0.32 -15.71 -13.19
CA GLY A 23 -1.10 -15.45 -13.37
C GLY A 23 -1.57 -14.32 -12.47
N ASP A 24 -2.88 -14.13 -12.38
CA ASP A 24 -3.48 -13.14 -11.50
C ASP A 24 -3.11 -13.43 -10.03
N ILE A 25 -2.82 -12.38 -9.26
CA ILE A 25 -2.59 -12.49 -7.82
C ILE A 25 -3.56 -11.62 -7.04
N CYS A 26 -3.96 -12.10 -5.87
CA CYS A 26 -4.75 -11.32 -4.94
C CYS A 26 -3.87 -10.86 -3.78
N VAL A 27 -3.85 -9.57 -3.52
CA VAL A 27 -3.20 -8.98 -2.34
C VAL A 27 -4.27 -8.67 -1.32
N GLU A 28 -4.21 -9.37 -0.19
CA GLU A 28 -5.11 -9.19 0.93
C GLU A 28 -4.36 -8.62 2.14
N PHE A 29 -4.93 -7.60 2.77
CA PHE A 29 -4.35 -6.99 3.96
C PHE A 29 -5.42 -6.35 4.85
N ALA A 30 -5.15 -6.35 6.15
CA ALA A 30 -5.95 -5.62 7.12
C ALA A 30 -5.37 -4.21 7.33
N TYR A 31 -6.23 -3.22 7.52
CA TYR A 31 -5.85 -1.85 7.83
C TYR A 31 -6.81 -1.23 8.85
N HIS A 32 -6.28 -0.32 9.67
CA HIS A 32 -7.06 0.53 10.58
C HIS A 32 -6.65 1.97 10.35
N MET A 33 -7.60 2.81 10.01
CA MET A 33 -7.41 4.23 9.75
C MET A 33 -8.57 4.97 10.39
N TYR A 34 -8.42 5.45 11.62
CA TYR A 34 -9.46 6.21 12.31
C TYR A 34 -8.83 7.29 13.19
N GLY A 35 -9.35 8.52 13.11
CA GLY A 35 -8.87 9.65 13.89
C GLY A 35 -8.85 10.96 13.10
N LEU A 36 -8.29 12.00 13.71
CA LEU A 36 -8.32 13.39 13.22
C LEU A 36 -7.28 13.71 12.11
N GLY A 37 -6.72 12.68 11.47
CA GLY A 37 -5.76 12.83 10.39
C GLY A 37 -6.41 13.25 9.07
N GLU A 38 -6.77 14.53 8.94
CA GLU A 38 -7.12 15.08 7.62
C GLU A 38 -5.93 14.93 6.67
N GLY A 39 -6.15 14.27 5.54
CA GLY A 39 -5.10 14.01 4.55
C GLY A 39 -4.19 12.80 4.84
N THR A 40 -4.38 12.06 5.94
CA THR A 40 -3.68 10.77 6.12
C THR A 40 -4.04 9.82 4.99
N MET A 41 -3.04 9.18 4.39
CA MET A 41 -3.22 8.40 3.17
C MET A 41 -2.51 7.06 3.27
N LEU A 42 -3.20 6.00 2.87
CA LEU A 42 -2.65 4.66 2.73
C LEU A 42 -2.83 4.22 1.28
N GLU A 43 -1.73 3.80 0.64
CA GLU A 43 -1.70 3.36 -0.75
C GLU A 43 -1.07 1.97 -0.89
N LEU A 44 -1.67 1.14 -1.74
CA LEU A 44 -1.04 -0.07 -2.26
C LEU A 44 -0.46 0.26 -3.63
N LEU A 45 0.85 0.07 -3.78
CA LEU A 45 1.58 0.39 -4.99
C LEU A 45 2.21 -0.88 -5.59
N LEU A 46 2.10 -1.05 -6.90
CA LEU A 46 2.83 -2.08 -7.64
C LEU A 46 4.20 -1.55 -8.06
N GLY A 47 5.26 -2.13 -7.51
CA GLY A 47 6.62 -1.83 -7.92
C GLY A 47 6.95 -2.42 -9.30
N SER A 48 7.85 -1.76 -10.02
CA SER A 48 8.37 -2.25 -11.30
C SER A 48 9.81 -2.74 -11.13
N PRO A 49 10.15 -3.90 -11.69
CA PRO A 49 11.54 -4.40 -11.71
C PRO A 49 12.44 -3.55 -12.61
N ALA A 50 11.88 -2.84 -13.59
CA ALA A 50 12.62 -1.97 -14.52
C ALA A 50 12.94 -0.59 -13.94
N GLY A 51 12.67 -0.36 -12.64
CA GLY A 51 12.89 0.93 -11.99
C GLY A 51 11.90 2.03 -12.41
N SER A 52 10.84 1.69 -13.16
CA SER A 52 9.80 2.65 -13.49
C SER A 52 9.02 3.08 -12.25
N PRO A 53 8.36 4.26 -12.26
CA PRO A 53 7.52 4.70 -11.15
C PRO A 53 6.48 3.62 -10.79
N PRO A 54 6.22 3.41 -9.49
CA PRO A 54 5.26 2.42 -9.06
C PRO A 54 3.84 2.82 -9.44
N ILE A 55 3.00 1.83 -9.75
CA ILE A 55 1.62 2.03 -10.19
C ILE A 55 0.68 1.97 -8.97
N PRO A 56 -0.18 2.97 -8.72
CA PRO A 56 -1.15 2.89 -7.64
C PRO A 56 -2.26 1.90 -7.97
N LEU A 57 -2.47 0.92 -7.08
CA LEU A 57 -3.51 -0.09 -7.23
C LEU A 57 -4.72 0.17 -6.34
N TRP A 58 -4.50 0.73 -5.16
CA TRP A 58 -5.55 0.99 -4.19
C TRP A 58 -5.15 2.13 -3.26
N LYS A 59 -6.13 2.88 -2.76
CA LYS A 59 -5.93 4.05 -1.92
C LYS A 59 -7.08 4.29 -0.95
N ARG A 60 -6.75 4.76 0.26
CA ARG A 60 -7.69 5.39 1.20
C ARG A 60 -7.11 6.68 1.74
N VAL A 61 -7.98 7.66 1.96
CA VAL A 61 -7.62 8.99 2.45
C VAL A 61 -8.54 9.36 3.60
N GLY A 62 -7.96 9.95 4.64
CA GLY A 62 -8.65 10.40 5.83
C GLY A 62 -9.15 9.27 6.72
N SER A 63 -9.93 9.66 7.73
CA SER A 63 -10.56 8.74 8.67
C SER A 63 -11.50 7.77 7.94
N GLN A 64 -11.39 6.50 8.28
CA GLN A 64 -12.21 5.41 7.80
C GLN A 64 -13.13 4.95 8.94
N ARG A 65 -13.17 3.65 9.24
CA ARG A 65 -14.02 3.07 10.29
C ARG A 65 -13.22 2.88 11.58
N PRO A 66 -13.84 2.97 12.77
CA PRO A 66 -13.16 2.80 14.05
C PRO A 66 -12.75 1.35 14.37
N TYR A 67 -12.85 0.44 13.41
CA TYR A 67 -12.50 -0.98 13.52
C TYR A 67 -11.63 -1.41 12.33
N TRP A 68 -10.94 -2.54 12.49
CA TRP A 68 -10.10 -3.11 11.44
C TRP A 68 -10.91 -3.46 10.21
N GLN A 69 -10.35 -3.12 9.06
CA GLN A 69 -10.94 -3.34 7.74
C GLN A 69 -10.05 -4.28 6.96
N ASN A 70 -10.65 -5.12 6.12
CA ASN A 70 -9.91 -5.94 5.16
C ASN A 70 -10.01 -5.30 3.77
N ALA A 71 -8.90 -5.31 3.05
CA ALA A 71 -8.83 -4.96 1.63
C ALA A 71 -8.33 -6.17 0.84
N SER A 72 -8.88 -6.35 -0.35
CA SER A 72 -8.51 -7.37 -1.32
C SER A 72 -8.36 -6.70 -2.67
N VAL A 73 -7.18 -6.82 -3.29
CA VAL A 73 -6.86 -6.17 -4.56
C VAL A 73 -6.25 -7.20 -5.51
N THR A 74 -6.93 -7.45 -6.63
CA THR A 74 -6.43 -8.34 -7.67
C THR A 74 -5.51 -7.58 -8.61
N ILE A 75 -4.31 -8.13 -8.82
CA ILE A 75 -3.36 -7.69 -9.84
C ILE A 75 -3.46 -8.70 -10.99
N PRO A 76 -3.93 -8.28 -12.17
CA PRO A 76 -4.08 -9.20 -13.30
C PRO A 76 -2.71 -9.65 -13.83
N SER A 77 -2.71 -10.80 -14.50
CA SER A 77 -1.56 -11.27 -15.27
C SER A 77 -1.14 -10.26 -16.35
N GLY A 78 0.16 -10.22 -16.66
CA GLY A 78 0.73 -9.34 -17.69
C GLY A 78 1.45 -8.09 -17.17
N HIS A 79 1.55 -7.90 -15.85
CA HIS A 79 2.45 -6.90 -15.28
C HIS A 79 3.91 -7.37 -15.31
N GLN A 80 4.86 -6.42 -15.47
CA GLN A 80 6.29 -6.76 -15.55
C GLN A 80 6.79 -7.41 -14.26
N GLN A 81 7.44 -8.57 -14.41
CA GLN A 81 7.99 -9.35 -13.31
C GLN A 81 9.50 -9.15 -13.20
N PRO A 82 10.08 -9.18 -11.99
CA PRO A 82 11.53 -9.27 -11.82
C PRO A 82 12.05 -10.42 -12.67
N MET A 83 12.89 -10.11 -13.65
CA MET A 83 13.57 -11.14 -14.44
C MET A 83 14.43 -11.97 -13.47
N GLN A 84 14.40 -13.29 -13.63
CA GLN A 84 15.34 -14.18 -12.95
C GLN A 84 16.78 -13.83 -13.30
#